data_AF-A0A7V9DZ06-F1
#
_entry.id   AF-A0A7V9DZ06-F1
#
_cell.length_a   1.000
_cell.length_b   1.000
_cell.length_c   1.000
_cell.angle_alpha   90.00
_cell.angle_beta   90.00
_cell.angle_gamma   90.00
#
_symmetry.space_group_name_H-M   'P 1'
#
loop_
_entity.id
_entity.type
_entity.pdbx_description
1 polymer ?
#
loop_
_entity_poly.entity_id
_entity_poly.type
_entity_poly.pdbx_seq_one_letter_code
_entity_poly.pdbx_strand_id
1 'polypeptide(L)'
;MLVLFAGCEGTQKISNRNLAYLYTPALNFMYPDYRVCSINPDTSRVFFSISSEELLFMKSGDSNSFYASIAVNFRVLFNYESKIPIDSGTLYFDIPQDSLPDNLFSATIDVYAPDSSDYLIQLEMTDINRQQAVGAFYKIDRTGLQPSENFMVLDAETGKPFLKNYTNTQASIRLLNTNSNRAQIYMRFFNAGFPLSKPPFSNDDNKALSYKSDQTFLIDLDKSDIISLDKP
;
A
#
# COMPACT_ATOMS: atom_id res chain seq x y z
N MET A 1 56.13 11.43 -0.95
CA MET A 1 55.30 11.16 0.24
C MET A 1 53.86 11.51 -0.13
N LEU A 2 53.04 10.51 -0.41
CA LEU A 2 51.66 10.66 -0.91
C LEU A 2 50.72 10.65 0.29
N VAL A 3 50.00 11.75 0.52
CA VAL A 3 48.99 11.85 1.60
C VAL A 3 47.63 11.55 1.00
N LEU A 4 47.06 10.40 1.36
CA LEU A 4 45.67 10.03 1.07
C LEU A 4 44.81 10.49 2.26
N PHE A 5 43.99 11.52 2.05
CA PHE A 5 42.91 11.86 2.98
C PHE A 5 41.73 10.91 2.73
N ALA A 6 41.64 9.85 3.54
CA ALA A 6 40.42 9.07 3.67
C ALA A 6 39.49 9.80 4.65
N GLY A 7 38.45 10.46 4.14
CA GLY A 7 37.36 10.99 4.95
C GLY A 7 36.50 9.84 5.47
N CYS A 8 36.26 9.80 6.78
CA CYS A 8 35.37 8.82 7.40
C CYS A 8 33.93 9.37 7.33
N GLU A 9 33.11 8.84 6.42
CA GLU A 9 31.67 9.10 6.46
C GLU A 9 31.03 8.30 7.61
N GLY A 10 30.45 9.02 8.56
CA GLY A 10 29.68 8.41 9.66
C GLY A 10 28.49 7.61 9.14
N THR A 11 28.25 6.46 9.77
CA THR A 11 27.03 5.67 9.61
C THR A 11 25.84 6.46 10.13
N GLN A 12 24.95 6.89 9.23
CA GLN A 12 23.68 7.50 9.62
C GLN A 12 22.71 6.37 9.97
N LYS A 13 22.40 6.24 11.25
CA LYS A 13 21.38 5.34 11.79
C LYS A 13 19.98 5.96 11.58
N ILE A 14 18.92 5.14 11.55
CA ILE A 14 17.50 5.56 11.56
C ILE A 14 17.21 6.63 12.62
N SER A 15 17.92 6.62 13.76
CA SER A 15 17.79 7.62 14.82
C SER A 15 17.98 9.06 14.35
N ASN A 16 18.63 9.28 13.20
CA ASN A 16 18.91 10.60 12.65
C ASN A 16 17.95 11.01 11.52
N ARG A 17 16.95 10.19 11.19
CA ARG A 17 15.89 10.56 10.24
C ARG A 17 14.68 11.09 11.01
N ASN A 18 14.23 12.29 10.66
CA ASN A 18 13.01 12.85 11.23
C ASN A 18 11.81 12.04 10.71
N LEU A 19 11.21 11.22 11.56
CA LEU A 19 9.99 10.45 11.29
C LEU A 19 8.75 11.04 11.98
N ALA A 20 8.87 12.24 12.59
CA ALA A 20 7.79 12.85 13.36
C ALA A 20 6.53 13.13 12.51
N TYR A 21 6.72 13.32 11.20
CA TYR A 21 5.63 13.50 10.23
C TYR A 21 4.70 12.27 10.15
N LEU A 22 5.17 11.06 10.46
CA LEU A 22 4.34 9.85 10.50
C LEU A 22 3.37 9.82 11.69
N TYR A 23 3.63 10.61 12.74
CA TYR A 23 2.91 10.56 14.02
C TYR A 23 2.04 11.80 14.29
N THR A 24 1.90 12.71 13.32
CA THR A 24 1.13 13.96 13.49
C THR A 24 -0.08 14.01 12.55
N PRO A 25 -1.14 13.20 12.81
CA PRO A 25 -2.31 13.11 11.92
C PRO A 25 -3.08 14.44 11.80
N ALA A 26 -3.03 15.31 12.81
CA ALA A 26 -3.77 16.57 12.81
C ALA A 26 -3.26 17.63 11.80
N LEU A 27 -2.13 17.38 11.12
CA LEU A 27 -1.54 18.29 10.13
C LEU A 27 -1.59 17.76 8.68
N ASN A 28 -2.03 16.52 8.47
CA ASN A 28 -2.04 15.90 7.15
C ASN A 28 -3.41 16.07 6.48
N PHE A 29 -3.39 16.59 5.25
CA PHE A 29 -4.60 16.80 4.44
C PHE A 29 -4.81 15.70 3.38
N MET A 30 -3.86 14.77 3.28
CA MET A 30 -3.86 13.69 2.30
C MET A 30 -3.67 12.34 3.00
N TYR A 31 -4.54 11.38 2.66
CA TYR A 31 -4.49 10.00 3.15
C TYR A 31 -4.55 9.01 1.98
N PRO A 32 -3.54 9.00 1.09
CA PRO A 32 -3.51 8.08 -0.04
C PRO A 32 -3.46 6.63 0.42
N ASP A 33 -4.25 5.80 -0.24
CA ASP A 33 -4.24 4.35 -0.08
C ASP A 33 -3.22 3.74 -1.04
N TYR A 34 -2.48 2.74 -0.58
CA TYR A 34 -1.57 1.99 -1.44
C TYR A 34 -1.68 0.49 -1.24
N ARG A 35 -1.41 -0.25 -2.32
CA ARG A 35 -1.23 -1.70 -2.30
C ARG A 35 -0.08 -2.07 -3.22
N VAL A 36 0.81 -2.93 -2.77
CA VAL A 36 1.90 -3.45 -3.61
C VAL A 36 1.57 -4.87 -4.05
N CYS A 37 1.87 -5.18 -5.30
CA CYS A 37 1.75 -6.51 -5.85
C CYS A 37 2.90 -6.85 -6.78
N SER A 38 3.45 -8.03 -6.59
CA SER A 38 4.46 -8.66 -7.43
C SER A 38 3.86 -9.06 -8.77
N ILE A 39 4.21 -8.41 -9.88
CA ILE A 39 3.62 -8.73 -11.21
C ILE A 39 4.56 -9.57 -12.10
N ASN A 40 5.87 -9.47 -11.89
CA ASN A 40 6.90 -10.24 -12.60
C ASN A 40 8.01 -10.65 -11.61
N PRO A 41 8.97 -11.52 -12.00
CA PRO A 41 10.11 -11.88 -11.15
C PRO A 41 11.04 -10.72 -10.77
N ASP A 42 10.93 -9.58 -11.45
CA ASP A 42 11.75 -8.39 -11.18
C ASP A 42 10.98 -7.11 -10.91
N THR A 43 9.65 -7.16 -11.02
CA THR A 43 8.82 -5.98 -11.00
C THR A 43 7.72 -6.13 -9.97
N SER A 44 7.62 -5.13 -9.09
CA SER A 44 6.48 -4.93 -8.20
C SER A 44 5.70 -3.70 -8.65
N ARG A 45 4.38 -3.81 -8.71
CA ARG A 45 3.47 -2.71 -9.01
C ARG A 45 2.90 -2.15 -7.73
N VAL A 46 3.07 -0.86 -7.54
CA VAL A 46 2.41 -0.07 -6.50
C VAL A 46 1.14 0.51 -7.09
N PHE A 47 0.00 0.08 -6.58
CA PHE A 47 -1.30 0.69 -6.84
C PHE A 47 -1.55 1.75 -5.79
N PHE A 48 -2.06 2.90 -6.20
CA PHE A 48 -2.42 3.95 -5.26
C PHE A 48 -3.69 4.68 -5.67
N SER A 49 -4.40 5.20 -4.66
CA SER A 49 -5.55 6.09 -4.87
C SER A 49 -5.58 7.20 -3.84
N ILE A 50 -6.19 8.33 -4.21
CA ILE A 50 -6.40 9.47 -3.33
C ILE A 50 -7.75 10.12 -3.67
N SER A 51 -8.49 10.57 -2.66
CA SER A 51 -9.75 11.27 -2.87
C SER A 51 -9.50 12.66 -3.44
N SER A 52 -10.37 13.12 -4.33
CA SER A 52 -10.32 14.49 -4.84
C SER A 52 -10.50 15.52 -3.72
N GLU A 53 -11.22 15.19 -2.64
CA GLU A 53 -11.44 16.08 -1.50
C GLU A 53 -10.14 16.38 -0.71
N GLU A 54 -9.12 15.53 -0.88
CA GLU A 54 -7.82 15.64 -0.22
C GLU A 54 -6.83 16.49 -1.02
N LEU A 55 -7.15 16.79 -2.28
CA LEU A 55 -6.28 17.52 -3.21
C LEU A 55 -6.68 18.99 -3.33
N LEU A 56 -5.69 19.87 -3.44
CA LEU A 56 -5.94 21.27 -3.76
C LEU A 56 -6.04 21.48 -5.28
N PHE A 57 -7.25 21.78 -5.74
CA PHE A 57 -7.51 22.15 -7.13
C PHE A 57 -7.30 23.65 -7.35
N MET A 58 -6.48 24.00 -8.34
CA MET A 58 -6.21 25.38 -8.72
C MET A 58 -6.46 25.60 -10.21
N LYS A 59 -6.79 26.83 -10.58
CA LYS A 59 -6.93 27.24 -11.98
C LYS A 59 -5.53 27.38 -12.60
N SER A 60 -5.30 26.72 -13.73
CA SER A 60 -4.04 26.87 -14.46
C SER A 60 -4.17 27.98 -15.50
N GLY A 61 -3.50 29.12 -15.26
CA GLY A 61 -3.52 30.28 -16.16
C GLY A 61 -4.94 30.79 -16.49
N ASP A 62 -5.18 31.06 -17.77
CA ASP A 62 -6.47 31.55 -18.27
C ASP A 62 -7.50 30.44 -18.55
N SER A 63 -7.14 29.16 -18.37
CA SER A 63 -8.05 28.04 -18.64
C SER A 63 -9.20 28.02 -17.62
N ASN A 64 -10.43 27.76 -18.04
CA ASN A 64 -11.57 27.65 -17.11
C ASN A 64 -11.60 26.33 -16.30
N SER A 65 -10.59 25.48 -16.46
CA SER A 65 -10.53 24.17 -15.82
C SER A 65 -9.62 24.20 -14.59
N PHE A 66 -10.05 23.51 -13.55
CA PHE A 66 -9.29 23.33 -12.31
C PHE A 66 -8.52 22.02 -12.35
N TYR A 67 -7.28 22.05 -11.87
CA TYR A 67 -6.40 20.90 -11.82
C TYR A 67 -5.78 20.77 -10.43
N ALA A 68 -5.67 19.53 -9.97
CA ALA A 68 -4.75 19.16 -8.91
C ALA A 68 -3.47 18.61 -9.54
N SER A 69 -2.31 19.05 -9.07
CA SER A 69 -1.03 18.55 -9.55
C SER A 69 -0.36 17.77 -8.42
N ILE A 70 -0.04 16.51 -8.65
CA ILE A 70 0.63 15.66 -7.67
C ILE A 70 1.94 15.10 -8.21
N ALA A 71 2.92 14.94 -7.32
CA ALA A 71 4.14 14.19 -7.59
C ALA A 71 4.19 12.97 -6.67
N VAL A 72 4.53 11.81 -7.22
CA VAL A 72 4.77 10.58 -6.44
C VAL A 72 6.22 10.19 -6.60
N ASN A 73 7.00 10.38 -5.54
CA ASN A 73 8.38 9.90 -5.45
C ASN A 73 8.39 8.49 -4.85
N PHE A 74 9.21 7.61 -5.42
CA PHE A 74 9.44 6.28 -4.87
C PHE A 74 10.93 5.98 -4.74
N ARG A 75 11.27 5.16 -3.75
CA ARG A 75 12.60 4.59 -3.55
C ARG A 75 12.47 3.15 -3.10
N VAL A 76 13.13 2.23 -3.78
CA VAL A 76 13.24 0.82 -3.38
C VAL A 76 14.58 0.60 -2.70
N LEU A 77 14.54 0.07 -1.49
CA LEU A 77 15.68 -0.09 -0.58
C LEU A 77 15.73 -1.54 -0.09
N PHE A 78 16.90 -2.05 0.29
CA PHE A 78 16.97 -3.35 0.98
C PHE A 78 16.40 -3.29 2.39
N ASN A 79 16.58 -2.15 3.07
CA ASN A 79 16.08 -1.92 4.42
C ASN A 79 16.07 -0.41 4.73
N TYR A 80 15.53 -0.03 5.88
CA TYR A 80 15.43 1.36 6.33
C TYR A 80 16.77 2.11 6.45
N GLU A 81 17.87 1.39 6.66
CA GLU A 81 19.22 1.95 6.82
C GLU A 81 19.96 2.09 5.48
N SER A 82 19.38 1.57 4.39
CA SER A 82 20.00 1.64 3.07
C SER A 82 20.09 3.10 2.61
N LYS A 83 21.31 3.54 2.28
CA LYS A 83 21.56 4.89 1.74
C LYS A 83 21.27 4.95 0.24
N ILE A 84 21.59 3.88 -0.48
CA ILE A 84 21.50 3.79 -1.93
C ILE A 84 20.22 3.02 -2.28
N PRO A 85 19.28 3.64 -3.03
CA PRO A 85 18.15 2.92 -3.57
C PRO A 85 18.61 2.00 -4.72
N ILE A 86 18.00 0.82 -4.81
CA ILE A 86 18.17 -0.06 -5.98
C ILE A 86 17.35 0.45 -7.18
N ASP A 87 16.28 1.18 -6.89
CA ASP A 87 15.43 1.85 -7.87
C ASP A 87 14.80 3.10 -7.23
N SER A 88 14.62 4.14 -8.02
CA SER A 88 13.98 5.38 -7.59
C SER A 88 13.50 6.20 -8.76
N GLY A 89 12.41 6.93 -8.56
CA GLY A 89 11.89 7.84 -9.57
C GLY A 89 10.83 8.77 -9.00
N THR A 90 10.37 9.68 -9.85
CA THR A 90 9.26 10.58 -9.56
C THR A 90 8.32 10.59 -10.75
N LEU A 91 7.03 10.37 -10.50
CA LEU A 91 5.97 10.52 -11.49
C LEU A 91 5.14 11.76 -11.17
N TYR A 92 4.72 12.48 -12.20
CA TYR A 92 3.89 13.67 -12.08
C TYR A 92 2.53 13.41 -12.72
N PHE A 93 1.47 13.85 -12.04
CA PHE A 93 0.10 13.71 -12.53
C PHE A 93 -0.61 15.04 -12.40
N ASP A 94 -1.15 15.53 -13.52
CA ASP A 94 -2.11 16.63 -13.53
C ASP A 94 -3.52 16.04 -13.67
N ILE A 95 -4.35 16.31 -12.67
CA ILE A 95 -5.66 15.70 -12.49
C ILE A 95 -6.73 16.75 -12.75
N PRO A 96 -7.43 16.72 -13.90
CA PRO A 96 -8.57 17.60 -14.16
C PRO A 96 -9.72 17.29 -13.19
N GLN A 97 -10.30 18.30 -12.56
CA GLN A 97 -11.42 18.13 -11.62
C GLN A 97 -12.60 17.36 -12.23
N ASP A 98 -12.89 17.62 -13.51
CA ASP A 98 -14.03 17.02 -14.23
C ASP A 98 -13.79 15.57 -14.68
N SER A 99 -12.59 15.03 -14.45
CA SER A 99 -12.17 13.71 -14.96
C SER A 99 -12.22 12.58 -13.93
N LEU A 100 -12.65 12.87 -12.69
CA LEU A 100 -12.59 11.93 -11.58
C LEU A 100 -13.92 11.20 -11.39
N PRO A 101 -14.05 9.93 -11.85
CA PRO A 101 -15.18 9.10 -11.46
C PRO A 101 -15.16 8.89 -9.94
N ASP A 102 -16.32 9.02 -9.31
CA ASP A 102 -16.52 8.78 -7.87
C ASP A 102 -15.60 9.59 -6.93
N ASN A 103 -15.15 10.78 -7.37
CA ASN A 103 -14.24 11.63 -6.59
C ASN A 103 -12.93 10.93 -6.17
N LEU A 104 -12.45 9.97 -6.97
CA LEU A 104 -11.25 9.19 -6.65
C LEU A 104 -10.26 9.20 -7.82
N PHE A 105 -9.03 9.62 -7.56
CA PHE A 105 -7.92 9.41 -8.48
C PHE A 105 -7.25 8.08 -8.18
N SER A 106 -6.89 7.31 -9.21
CA SER A 106 -6.18 6.03 -9.06
C SER A 106 -5.16 5.84 -10.16
N ALA A 107 -3.98 5.37 -9.80
CA ALA A 107 -2.89 5.11 -10.75
C ALA A 107 -1.94 4.03 -10.21
N THR A 108 -0.94 3.70 -11.02
CA THR A 108 0.04 2.65 -10.73
C THR A 108 1.46 3.10 -11.03
N ILE A 109 2.41 2.56 -10.27
CA ILE A 109 3.84 2.76 -10.48
C ILE A 109 4.50 1.38 -10.48
N ASP A 110 5.27 1.07 -11.50
CA ASP A 110 6.09 -0.13 -11.53
C ASP A 110 7.48 0.18 -10.99
N VAL A 111 7.96 -0.66 -10.08
CA VAL A 111 9.26 -0.51 -9.43
C VAL A 111 10.08 -1.79 -9.58
N TYR A 112 11.39 -1.64 -9.73
CA TYR A 112 12.32 -2.75 -9.82
C TYR A 112 12.61 -3.34 -8.43
N ALA A 113 12.28 -4.61 -8.26
CA ALA A 113 12.47 -5.41 -7.05
C ALA A 113 12.64 -6.90 -7.43
N PRO A 114 13.86 -7.36 -7.73
CA PRO A 114 14.11 -8.75 -8.16
C PRO A 114 13.87 -9.78 -7.07
N ASP A 115 13.39 -10.97 -7.47
CA ASP A 115 13.16 -12.13 -6.61
C ASP A 115 14.46 -12.68 -5.99
N SER A 116 15.02 -11.93 -5.04
CA SER A 116 16.33 -12.20 -4.43
C SER A 116 16.47 -11.71 -2.99
N SER A 117 15.61 -10.81 -2.53
CA SER A 117 15.65 -10.23 -1.19
C SER A 117 14.30 -9.69 -0.77
N ASP A 118 14.13 -9.42 0.51
CA ASP A 118 13.10 -8.50 0.97
C ASP A 118 13.50 -7.07 0.65
N TYR A 119 12.51 -6.23 0.33
CA TYR A 119 12.72 -4.81 0.07
C TYR A 119 11.79 -3.94 0.91
N LEU A 120 12.17 -2.68 0.99
CA LEU A 120 11.40 -1.59 1.53
C LEU A 120 11.15 -0.57 0.42
N ILE A 121 9.89 -0.38 0.06
CA ILE A 121 9.45 0.70 -0.82
C ILE A 121 9.07 1.88 0.06
N GLN A 122 9.81 2.98 -0.10
CA GLN A 122 9.43 4.29 0.42
C GLN A 122 8.68 5.04 -0.66
N LEU A 123 7.49 5.54 -0.33
CA LEU A 123 6.64 6.35 -1.19
C LEU A 123 6.46 7.72 -0.55
N GLU A 124 6.46 8.77 -1.35
CA GLU A 124 6.10 10.12 -0.93
C GLU A 124 5.17 10.71 -1.99
N MET A 125 3.95 11.05 -1.60
CA MET A 125 3.00 11.78 -2.45
C MET A 125 2.97 13.24 -2.04
N THR A 126 3.18 14.12 -3.00
CA THR A 126 3.21 15.57 -2.82
C THR A 126 2.09 16.21 -3.62
N ASP A 127 1.18 16.92 -2.95
CA ASP A 127 0.31 17.90 -3.59
C ASP A 127 1.14 19.15 -3.89
N ILE A 128 1.38 19.38 -5.19
CA ILE A 128 2.26 20.45 -5.68
C ILE A 128 1.61 21.82 -5.45
N ASN A 129 0.29 21.91 -5.59
CA ASN A 129 -0.46 23.15 -5.39
C ASN A 129 -0.42 23.57 -3.92
N ARG A 130 -0.53 22.60 -3.01
CA ARG A 130 -0.51 22.83 -1.55
C ARG A 130 0.91 22.84 -0.96
N GLN A 131 1.90 22.34 -1.69
CA GLN A 131 3.29 22.13 -1.23
C GLN A 131 3.36 21.27 0.04
N GLN A 132 2.52 20.24 0.10
CA GLN A 132 2.47 19.29 1.21
C GLN A 132 2.74 17.88 0.72
N ALA A 133 3.45 17.12 1.53
CA ALA A 133 3.84 15.76 1.20
C ALA A 133 3.45 14.80 2.34
N VAL A 134 3.09 13.58 1.96
CA VAL A 134 2.83 12.48 2.88
C VAL A 134 3.63 11.25 2.45
N GLY A 135 4.34 10.67 3.41
CA GLY A 135 5.20 9.50 3.20
C GLY A 135 4.58 8.20 3.70
N ALA A 136 4.84 7.11 2.99
CA ALA A 136 4.46 5.76 3.36
C ALA A 136 5.62 4.77 3.14
N PHE A 137 5.61 3.68 3.89
CA PHE A 137 6.62 2.63 3.81
C PHE A 137 5.95 1.26 3.66
N TYR A 138 6.34 0.50 2.65
CA TYR A 138 5.85 -0.85 2.39
C TYR A 138 7.02 -1.82 2.35
N LYS A 139 6.98 -2.83 3.22
CA LYS A 139 7.88 -3.98 3.11
C LYS A 139 7.29 -4.95 2.11
N ILE A 140 8.13 -5.49 1.25
CA ILE A 140 7.75 -6.55 0.31
C ILE A 140 8.70 -7.74 0.45
N ASP A 141 8.14 -8.95 0.47
CA ASP A 141 8.90 -10.19 0.42
C ASP A 141 8.97 -10.65 -1.05
N ARG A 142 10.20 -10.78 -1.56
CA ARG A 142 10.49 -11.30 -2.92
C ARG A 142 11.39 -12.54 -2.86
N THR A 143 11.37 -13.24 -1.72
CA THR A 143 12.14 -14.49 -1.50
C THR A 143 11.22 -15.68 -1.25
N GLY A 144 10.04 -15.44 -0.69
CA GLY A 144 9.09 -16.46 -0.31
C GLY A 144 8.45 -17.19 -1.50
N LEU A 145 7.96 -18.40 -1.25
CA LEU A 145 7.16 -19.15 -2.23
C LEU A 145 5.73 -18.61 -2.35
N GLN A 146 5.21 -17.98 -1.29
CA GLN A 146 3.84 -17.45 -1.20
C GLN A 146 3.79 -16.12 -0.43
N PRO A 147 4.57 -15.10 -0.84
CA PRO A 147 4.51 -13.78 -0.23
C PRO A 147 3.12 -13.16 -0.45
N SER A 148 2.72 -12.29 0.47
CA SER A 148 1.39 -11.67 0.45
C SER A 148 1.18 -10.79 -0.78
N GLU A 149 2.28 -10.26 -1.32
CA GLU A 149 2.39 -9.41 -2.50
C GLU A 149 2.09 -10.17 -3.79
N ASN A 150 2.09 -11.49 -3.78
CA ASN A 150 1.63 -12.28 -4.93
C ASN A 150 0.10 -12.36 -5.00
N PHE A 151 -0.60 -11.89 -3.96
CA PHE A 151 -2.05 -11.95 -3.88
C PHE A 151 -2.67 -10.56 -3.91
N MET A 152 -3.70 -10.42 -4.74
CA MET A 152 -4.46 -9.19 -4.86
C MET A 152 -5.95 -9.49 -4.86
N VAL A 153 -6.69 -8.77 -4.03
CA VAL A 153 -8.15 -8.81 -4.04
C VAL A 153 -8.62 -7.75 -5.02
N LEU A 154 -9.49 -8.17 -5.94
CA LEU A 154 -10.12 -7.33 -6.94
C LEU A 154 -11.62 -7.27 -6.66
N ASP A 155 -12.24 -6.15 -6.98
CA ASP A 155 -13.68 -6.04 -7.11
C ASP A 155 -14.13 -6.87 -8.32
N ALA A 156 -15.08 -7.78 -8.13
CA ALA A 156 -15.46 -8.74 -9.16
C ALA A 156 -16.21 -8.09 -10.33
N GLU A 157 -16.86 -6.95 -10.11
CA GLU A 157 -17.66 -6.26 -11.13
C GLU A 157 -16.80 -5.31 -11.98
N THR A 158 -15.97 -4.51 -11.30
CA THR A 158 -15.16 -3.46 -11.94
C THR A 158 -13.76 -3.94 -12.31
N GLY A 159 -13.29 -5.05 -11.72
CA GLY A 159 -11.92 -5.55 -11.87
C GLY A 159 -10.86 -4.67 -11.19
N LYS A 160 -11.26 -3.65 -10.43
CA LYS A 160 -10.34 -2.73 -9.74
C LYS A 160 -9.76 -3.38 -8.48
N PRO A 161 -8.51 -3.09 -8.12
CA PRO A 161 -7.89 -3.63 -6.92
C PRO A 161 -8.44 -2.98 -5.65
N PHE A 162 -8.67 -3.80 -4.62
CA PHE A 162 -8.85 -3.29 -3.26
C PHE A 162 -7.50 -2.85 -2.71
N LEU A 163 -7.38 -1.57 -2.39
CA LEU A 163 -6.18 -1.02 -1.76
C LEU A 163 -6.20 -1.18 -0.23
N LYS A 164 -7.38 -1.40 0.34
CA LYS A 164 -7.61 -1.63 1.77
C LYS A 164 -7.84 -3.11 2.05
N ASN A 165 -7.56 -3.54 3.28
CA ASN A 165 -7.80 -4.91 3.74
C ASN A 165 -9.24 -5.15 4.23
N TYR A 166 -10.18 -4.28 3.86
CA TYR A 166 -11.59 -4.39 4.21
C TYR A 166 -12.47 -3.92 3.05
N THR A 167 -13.70 -4.41 3.03
CA THR A 167 -14.73 -4.05 2.06
C THR A 167 -16.10 -4.15 2.72
N ASN A 168 -17.14 -3.72 2.01
CA ASN A 168 -18.53 -3.84 2.48
C ASN A 168 -18.99 -5.30 2.46
N THR A 169 -19.93 -5.65 3.34
CA THR A 169 -20.44 -7.03 3.53
C THR A 169 -21.18 -7.61 2.32
N GLN A 170 -21.37 -6.85 1.25
CA GLN A 170 -22.03 -7.30 0.01
C GLN A 170 -21.09 -7.33 -1.19
N ALA A 171 -19.80 -7.04 -0.98
CA ALA A 171 -18.84 -7.01 -2.08
C ALA A 171 -18.57 -8.43 -2.60
N SER A 172 -18.71 -8.60 -3.92
CA SER A 172 -18.18 -9.77 -4.61
C SER A 172 -16.72 -9.51 -4.96
N ILE A 173 -15.83 -10.43 -4.57
CA ILE A 173 -14.40 -10.25 -4.76
C ILE A 173 -13.82 -11.33 -5.69
N ARG A 174 -12.75 -10.99 -6.37
CA ARG A 174 -11.92 -11.93 -7.12
C ARG A 174 -10.52 -11.93 -6.50
N LEU A 175 -9.91 -13.10 -6.35
CA LEU A 175 -8.53 -13.20 -5.89
C LEU A 175 -7.62 -13.48 -7.08
N LEU A 176 -6.67 -12.57 -7.32
CA LEU A 176 -5.56 -12.78 -8.23
C LEU A 176 -4.39 -13.38 -7.45
N ASN A 177 -3.78 -14.44 -8.00
CA ASN A 177 -2.47 -14.91 -7.60
C ASN A 177 -1.50 -14.75 -8.78
N THR A 178 -0.47 -13.93 -8.62
CA THR A 178 0.52 -13.69 -9.67
C THR A 178 1.56 -14.80 -9.76
N ASN A 179 1.65 -15.69 -8.76
CA ASN A 179 2.41 -16.92 -8.84
C ASN A 179 1.54 -18.03 -9.47
N SER A 180 1.59 -18.11 -10.80
CA SER A 180 0.77 -18.99 -11.65
C SER A 180 0.91 -20.49 -11.37
N ASN A 181 1.92 -20.92 -10.62
CA ASN A 181 2.16 -22.34 -10.34
C ASN A 181 1.26 -22.91 -9.22
N ARG A 182 0.42 -22.11 -8.57
CA ARG A 182 -0.45 -22.54 -7.46
C ARG A 182 -1.85 -21.94 -7.56
N ALA A 183 -2.78 -22.73 -8.06
CA ALA A 183 -4.18 -22.35 -8.16
C ALA A 183 -4.98 -22.58 -6.87
N GLN A 184 -4.47 -23.33 -5.89
CA GLN A 184 -5.23 -23.68 -4.70
C GLN A 184 -4.87 -22.80 -3.49
N ILE A 185 -5.90 -22.23 -2.86
CA ILE A 185 -5.78 -21.41 -1.65
C ILE A 185 -6.60 -21.98 -0.50
N TYR A 186 -6.08 -21.82 0.72
CA TYR A 186 -6.85 -22.09 1.94
C TYR A 186 -7.48 -20.80 2.45
N MET A 187 -8.80 -20.75 2.46
CA MET A 187 -9.55 -19.64 3.06
C MET A 187 -10.03 -20.05 4.45
N ARG A 188 -9.73 -19.23 5.46
CA ARG A 188 -10.22 -19.41 6.83
C ARG A 188 -11.20 -18.30 7.16
N PHE A 189 -12.40 -18.68 7.57
CA PHE A 189 -13.44 -17.76 8.00
C PHE A 189 -13.49 -17.71 9.53
N PHE A 190 -13.59 -16.50 10.07
CA PHE A 190 -13.67 -16.23 11.49
C PHE A 190 -14.86 -15.30 11.73
N ASN A 191 -15.87 -15.79 12.43
CA ASN A 191 -17.02 -15.01 12.90
C ASN A 191 -16.78 -14.65 14.37
N ALA A 192 -15.84 -13.72 14.59
CA ALA A 192 -15.50 -13.24 15.92
C ALA A 192 -16.20 -11.91 16.20
N GLY A 193 -17.13 -11.91 17.16
CA GLY A 193 -17.63 -10.67 17.76
C GLY A 193 -16.63 -10.16 18.80
N PHE A 194 -16.09 -8.96 18.59
CA PHE A 194 -15.24 -8.29 19.57
C PHE A 194 -16.12 -7.42 20.47
N PRO A 195 -16.38 -7.81 21.73
CA PRO A 195 -17.11 -6.94 22.65
C PRO A 195 -16.28 -5.70 22.95
N LEU A 196 -16.94 -4.63 23.38
CA LEU A 196 -16.25 -3.45 23.87
C LEU A 196 -15.24 -3.86 24.95
N SER A 197 -14.03 -3.30 24.84
CA SER A 197 -12.98 -3.48 25.83
C SER A 197 -13.53 -3.13 27.21
N LYS A 198 -13.31 -4.02 28.18
CA LYS A 198 -13.73 -3.78 29.56
C LYS A 198 -12.93 -2.61 30.16
N PRO A 199 -13.50 -1.89 31.14
CA PRO A 199 -12.77 -0.84 31.85
C PRO A 199 -11.48 -1.39 32.49
N PRO A 200 -10.42 -0.56 32.63
CA PRO A 200 -9.12 -1.00 33.16
C PRO A 200 -9.17 -1.48 34.63
N PHE A 201 -10.29 -1.25 35.33
CA PHE A 201 -10.51 -1.67 36.72
C PHE A 201 -11.41 -2.90 36.85
N SER A 202 -11.79 -3.57 35.75
CA SER A 202 -12.56 -4.81 35.84
C SER A 202 -11.69 -5.94 36.37
N ASN A 203 -12.15 -6.63 37.42
CA ASN A 203 -11.48 -7.79 37.99
C ASN A 203 -11.70 -9.10 37.19
N ASP A 204 -12.23 -8.99 35.97
CA ASP A 204 -12.48 -10.16 35.12
C ASP A 204 -11.23 -10.51 34.30
N ASP A 205 -10.91 -11.80 34.25
CA ASP A 205 -9.86 -12.29 33.37
C ASP A 205 -10.20 -12.04 31.90
N ASN A 206 -9.28 -11.42 31.16
CA ASN A 206 -9.39 -11.28 29.72
C ASN A 206 -9.27 -12.67 29.09
N LYS A 207 -10.37 -13.18 28.51
CA LYS A 207 -10.33 -14.41 27.73
C LYS A 207 -9.37 -14.20 26.55
N ALA A 208 -8.38 -15.08 26.42
CA ALA A 208 -7.44 -15.03 25.30
C ALA A 208 -8.19 -15.13 23.96
N LEU A 209 -7.72 -14.39 22.96
CA LEU A 209 -8.25 -14.47 21.60
C LEU A 209 -8.02 -15.88 21.05
N SER A 210 -9.07 -16.52 20.54
CA SER A 210 -8.96 -17.81 19.87
C SER A 210 -8.67 -17.61 18.38
N TYR A 211 -7.67 -18.31 17.87
CA TYR A 211 -7.31 -18.33 16.44
C TYR A 211 -7.86 -19.57 15.71
N LYS A 212 -8.87 -20.24 16.27
CA LYS A 212 -9.55 -21.35 15.62
C LYS A 212 -10.58 -20.79 14.63
N SER A 213 -10.46 -21.16 13.36
CA SER A 213 -11.45 -20.76 12.35
C SER A 213 -12.77 -21.50 12.54
N ASP A 214 -13.87 -20.81 12.26
CA ASP A 214 -15.21 -21.40 12.25
C ASP A 214 -15.39 -22.30 11.02
N GLN A 215 -14.84 -21.85 9.89
CA GLN A 215 -14.88 -22.59 8.63
C GLN A 215 -13.55 -22.48 7.89
N THR A 216 -13.19 -23.54 7.17
CA THR A 216 -12.03 -23.56 6.29
C THR A 216 -12.45 -24.12 4.95
N PHE A 217 -12.05 -23.45 3.87
CA PHE A 217 -12.36 -23.81 2.51
C PHE A 217 -11.05 -23.99 1.73
N LEU A 218 -11.03 -24.94 0.80
CA LEU A 218 -10.01 -25.02 -0.23
C LEU A 218 -10.64 -24.49 -1.52
N ILE A 219 -10.11 -23.40 -2.05
CA ILE A 219 -10.62 -22.76 -3.27
C ILE A 219 -9.61 -23.00 -4.38
N ASP A 220 -10.10 -23.41 -5.54
CA ASP A 220 -9.34 -23.56 -6.77
C ASP A 220 -9.57 -22.31 -7.63
N LEU A 221 -8.58 -21.41 -7.66
CA LEU A 221 -8.60 -20.13 -8.38
C LEU A 221 -8.78 -20.31 -9.88
N ASP A 222 -8.36 -21.44 -10.45
CA ASP A 222 -8.56 -21.72 -11.89
C ASP A 222 -10.01 -22.07 -12.22
N LYS A 223 -10.79 -22.52 -11.22
CA LYS A 223 -12.20 -22.91 -11.39
C LYS A 223 -13.18 -21.89 -10.84
N SER A 224 -12.73 -21.01 -9.94
CA SER A 224 -13.55 -20.04 -9.23
C SER A 224 -12.91 -18.67 -9.30
N ASP A 225 -13.27 -17.91 -10.34
CA ASP A 225 -12.79 -16.53 -10.51
C ASP A 225 -13.43 -15.56 -9.51
N ILE A 226 -14.59 -15.89 -8.95
CA ILE A 226 -15.35 -15.00 -8.06
C ILE A 226 -15.63 -15.72 -6.73
N ILE A 227 -15.37 -15.01 -5.63
CA ILE A 227 -15.67 -15.41 -4.26
C ILE A 227 -16.67 -14.39 -3.71
N SER A 228 -17.88 -14.83 -3.40
CA SER A 228 -18.90 -13.99 -2.78
C SER A 228 -18.79 -14.10 -1.25
N LEU A 229 -18.63 -12.95 -0.59
CA LEU A 229 -18.59 -12.87 0.87
C LEU A 229 -20.00 -12.72 1.42
N ASP A 230 -20.83 -13.75 1.29
CA ASP A 230 -22.25 -13.71 1.67
C ASP A 230 -22.49 -13.73 3.19
N LYS A 231 -21.43 -13.68 3.99
CA LYS A 231 -21.48 -13.77 5.46
C LYS A 231 -20.86 -12.51 6.08
N PRO A 232 -21.56 -11.87 7.03
CA PRO A 232 -21.09 -10.66 7.71
C PRO A 232 -19.85 -10.92 8.57
#